data_AF-A0A0S4KZF9-F1
#
_entry.id   AF-A0A0S4KZF9-F1
#
_cell.length_a   1.000
_cell.length_b   1.000
_cell.length_c   1.000
_cell.angle_alpha   90.00
_cell.angle_beta   90.00
_cell.angle_gamma   90.00
#
_symmetry.space_group_name_H-M   'P 1'
#
loop_
_entity.id
_entity.type
_entity.pdbx_description
1 polymer ?
#
loop_
_entity_poly.entity_id
_entity_poly.type
_entity_poly.pdbx_seq_one_letter_code
_entity_poly.pdbx_strand_id
1 'polypeptide(L)'
;MMKLYQAFATDLNQLLNSARAVRITVPGYMPLSVEEIGSSGDGYRLVSLCHYGEQNGDLMRDPDIVFLFHNLPDGAAAEPVSFRNDYLGIVQEVYRYDETGRRTHVVPSLKQELKEFARAWLATLREQGFFARTAVREILSP
;
A
#
# COMPACT_ATOMS: atom_id res chain seq x y z
N MET A 1 14.24 12.85 -2.02
CA MET A 1 13.74 11.56 -2.53
C MET A 1 13.52 10.57 -1.39
N MET A 2 14.53 10.30 -0.53
CA MET A 2 14.40 9.40 0.64
C MET A 2 13.34 9.83 1.67
N LYS A 3 13.24 11.14 1.95
CA LYS A 3 12.23 11.71 2.86
C LYS A 3 10.78 11.34 2.50
N LEU A 4 10.46 11.18 1.21
CA LEU A 4 9.10 10.83 0.79
C LEU A 4 8.78 9.37 1.12
N TYR A 5 9.71 8.44 0.89
CA TYR A 5 9.53 7.04 1.27
C TYR A 5 9.48 6.86 2.80
N GLN A 6 10.23 7.66 3.55
CA GLN A 6 10.10 7.71 5.01
C GLN A 6 8.72 8.23 5.46
N ALA A 7 8.16 9.21 4.75
CA ALA A 7 6.79 9.67 4.99
C ALA A 7 5.78 8.56 4.70
N PHE A 8 5.91 7.83 3.59
CA PHE A 8 5.04 6.68 3.31
C PHE A 8 5.13 5.61 4.41
N ALA A 9 6.33 5.29 4.90
CA ALA A 9 6.49 4.34 5.99
C ALA A 9 5.80 4.81 7.28
N THR A 10 5.95 6.10 7.61
CA THR A 10 5.27 6.73 8.75
C THR A 10 3.76 6.60 8.61
N ASP A 11 3.22 6.88 7.43
CA ASP A 11 1.79 6.89 7.16
C ASP A 11 1.18 5.50 7.25
N LEU A 12 1.83 4.52 6.63
CA LEU A 12 1.39 3.12 6.68
C LEU A 12 1.46 2.57 8.10
N ASN A 13 2.52 2.88 8.86
CA ASN A 13 2.62 2.47 10.26
C ASN A 13 1.55 3.15 11.15
N GLN A 14 1.22 4.41 10.86
CA GLN A 14 0.14 5.12 11.56
C GLN A 14 -1.23 4.49 11.25
N LEU A 15 -1.49 4.15 9.99
CA LEU A 15 -2.76 3.51 9.59
C LEU A 15 -2.90 2.13 10.23
N LEU A 16 -1.85 1.31 10.19
CA LEU A 16 -1.83 -0.02 10.82
C LEU A 16 -1.93 0.02 12.34
N ASN A 17 -1.35 1.05 12.99
CA ASN A 17 -1.39 1.22 14.44
C ASN A 17 -1.03 -0.07 15.21
N SER A 18 0.11 -0.68 14.85
CA SER A 18 0.63 -1.95 15.37
C SER A 18 -0.19 -3.21 15.05
N ALA A 19 -1.32 -3.11 14.35
CA ALA A 19 -2.00 -4.27 13.81
C ALA A 19 -1.31 -4.79 12.55
N ARG A 20 -1.54 -6.06 12.21
CA ARG A 20 -1.09 -6.64 10.92
C ARG A 20 -2.08 -6.38 9.80
N ALA A 21 -3.37 -6.30 10.11
CA ALA A 21 -4.42 -5.98 9.16
C ALA A 21 -5.49 -5.13 9.84
N VAL A 22 -5.93 -4.08 9.17
CA VAL A 22 -6.97 -3.18 9.66
C VAL A 22 -7.86 -2.75 8.50
N ARG A 23 -9.17 -2.74 8.76
CA ARG A 23 -10.15 -2.03 7.93
C ARG A 23 -10.46 -0.71 8.58
N ILE A 24 -10.33 0.37 7.81
CA ILE A 24 -10.60 1.73 8.24
C ILE A 24 -11.82 2.23 7.46
N THR A 25 -12.84 2.66 8.20
CA THR A 25 -14.09 3.17 7.61
C THR A 25 -14.27 4.64 7.95
N VAL A 26 -14.54 5.44 6.92
CA VAL A 26 -14.96 6.83 7.04
C VAL A 26 -16.31 6.99 6.31
N PRO A 27 -17.35 7.56 6.94
CA PRO A 27 -18.65 7.76 6.30
C PRO A 27 -18.54 8.52 4.96
N GLY A 28 -19.17 7.99 3.92
CA GLY A 28 -19.17 8.58 2.58
C GLY A 28 -18.05 8.13 1.66
N TYR A 29 -17.11 7.29 2.14
CA TYR A 29 -16.02 6.74 1.34
C TYR A 29 -16.01 5.20 1.39
N MET A 30 -15.37 4.58 0.40
CA MET A 30 -15.11 3.14 0.42
C MET A 30 -14.18 2.79 1.59
N PRO A 31 -14.41 1.68 2.32
CA PRO A 31 -13.48 1.24 3.35
C PRO A 31 -12.07 1.04 2.81
N LEU A 32 -11.09 1.38 3.62
CA LEU A 32 -9.67 1.24 3.31
C LEU A 32 -9.11 0.05 4.09
N SER A 33 -8.62 -0.97 3.40
CA SER A 33 -7.86 -2.06 4.00
C SER A 33 -6.37 -1.71 4.00
N VAL A 34 -5.71 -1.94 5.12
CA VAL A 34 -4.24 -1.81 5.24
C VAL A 34 -3.72 -3.09 5.87
N GLU A 35 -2.85 -3.80 5.16
CA GLU A 35 -2.51 -5.18 5.49
C GLU A 35 -1.04 -5.49 5.26
N GLU A 36 -0.39 -6.11 6.24
CA GLU A 36 0.89 -6.79 6.03
C GLU A 36 0.66 -8.10 5.29
N ILE A 37 1.06 -8.13 4.02
CA ILE A 37 0.80 -9.28 3.13
C ILE A 37 1.98 -10.26 3.05
N GLY A 38 2.94 -10.15 3.96
CA GLY A 38 4.11 -11.02 4.06
C GLY A 38 5.42 -10.27 3.86
N SER A 39 6.42 -10.98 3.31
CA SER A 39 7.76 -10.47 3.07
C SER A 39 8.21 -10.75 1.64
N SER A 40 9.08 -9.90 1.09
CA SER A 40 9.78 -10.17 -0.16
C SER A 40 10.74 -11.35 -0.02
N GLY A 41 11.29 -11.84 -1.14
CA GLY A 41 12.31 -12.91 -1.14
C GLY A 41 13.56 -12.57 -0.30
N ASP A 42 13.86 -11.28 -0.15
CA ASP A 42 14.97 -10.78 0.68
C ASP A 42 14.56 -10.55 2.17
N GLY A 43 13.34 -10.94 2.56
CA GLY A 43 12.84 -10.86 3.93
C GLY A 43 12.27 -9.49 4.33
N TYR A 44 12.12 -8.55 3.40
CA TYR A 44 11.58 -7.22 3.69
C TYR A 44 10.04 -7.21 3.73
N ARG A 45 9.46 -6.58 4.74
CA ARG A 45 8.00 -6.47 4.94
C ARG A 45 7.29 -5.83 3.74
N LEU A 46 6.15 -6.39 3.37
CA LEU A 46 5.23 -5.87 2.35
C LEU A 46 3.91 -5.43 2.99
N VAL A 47 3.42 -4.25 2.64
CA VAL A 47 2.14 -3.71 3.11
C VAL A 47 1.27 -3.32 1.92
N SER A 48 0.08 -3.90 1.82
CA SER A 48 -0.98 -3.49 0.88
C SER A 48 -1.81 -2.36 1.50
N LEU A 49 -2.18 -1.39 0.68
CA LEU A 49 -3.11 -0.32 0.97
C LEU A 49 -4.18 -0.34 -0.14
N CYS A 50 -5.40 -0.71 0.21
CA CYS A 50 -6.41 -1.12 -0.76
C CYS A 50 -7.79 -0.57 -0.43
N HIS A 51 -8.50 -0.04 -1.43
CA HIS A 51 -9.95 0.06 -1.39
C HIS A 51 -10.58 -1.14 -2.08
N TYR A 52 -11.70 -1.62 -1.56
CA TYR A 52 -12.50 -2.66 -2.20
C TYR A 52 -13.87 -2.11 -2.59
N GLY A 53 -14.20 -2.24 -3.87
CA GLY A 53 -15.59 -2.19 -4.34
C GLY A 53 -16.14 -3.61 -4.53
N GLU A 54 -17.35 -3.71 -5.06
CA GLU A 54 -18.00 -4.98 -5.38
C GLU A 54 -18.54 -4.95 -6.82
N GLN A 55 -18.29 -6.02 -7.59
CA GLN A 55 -18.87 -6.22 -8.91
C GLN A 55 -19.43 -7.64 -9.02
N ASN A 56 -20.73 -7.77 -9.24
CA ASN A 56 -21.42 -9.06 -9.36
C ASN A 56 -21.20 -10.00 -8.14
N GLY A 57 -21.00 -9.44 -6.94
CA GLY A 57 -20.70 -10.20 -5.73
C GLY A 57 -19.21 -10.49 -5.50
N ASP A 58 -18.33 -10.16 -6.45
CA ASP A 58 -16.89 -10.28 -6.29
C ASP A 58 -16.30 -8.99 -5.70
N LEU A 59 -15.36 -9.12 -4.76
CA LEU A 59 -14.59 -8.00 -4.23
C LEU A 59 -13.55 -7.56 -5.27
N MET A 60 -13.55 -6.26 -5.58
CA MET A 60 -12.73 -5.65 -6.63
C MET A 60 -11.80 -4.59 -6.03
N ARG A 61 -10.49 -4.71 -6.24
CA ARG A 61 -9.48 -3.73 -5.77
C ARG A 61 -9.56 -2.44 -6.58
N ASP A 62 -9.73 -1.30 -5.92
CA ASP A 62 -9.89 0.01 -6.58
C ASP A 62 -9.42 1.23 -5.74
N PRO A 63 -8.12 1.53 -5.72
CA PRO A 63 -7.00 0.69 -6.14
C PRO A 63 -6.40 -0.10 -4.98
N ASP A 64 -5.52 -1.05 -5.31
CA ASP A 64 -4.54 -1.66 -4.40
C ASP A 64 -3.13 -1.18 -4.77
N ILE A 65 -2.36 -0.75 -3.78
CA ILE A 65 -0.94 -0.48 -3.93
C ILE A 65 -0.15 -1.22 -2.84
N VAL A 66 0.93 -1.88 -3.24
CA VAL A 66 1.81 -2.59 -2.31
C VAL A 66 3.08 -1.79 -2.10
N PHE A 67 3.48 -1.63 -0.83
CA PHE A 67 4.72 -1.01 -0.42
C PHE A 67 5.70 -2.02 0.15
N LEU A 68 6.94 -1.94 -0.32
CA LEU A 68 8.09 -2.65 0.23
C LEU A 68 8.81 -1.77 1.26
N PHE A 69 8.93 -2.28 2.48
CA PHE A 69 9.64 -1.60 3.56
C PHE A 69 11.14 -1.90 3.51
N HIS A 70 11.93 -0.85 3.66
CA HIS A 70 13.38 -0.90 3.84
C HIS A 70 13.73 -0.38 5.23
N ASN A 71 14.64 -1.06 5.91
CA ASN A 71 15.22 -0.59 7.17
C ASN A 71 16.49 0.19 6.84
N LEU A 72 16.44 1.52 6.95
CA LEU A 72 17.59 2.40 6.73
C LEU A 72 18.18 2.84 8.07
N PRO A 73 19.45 3.30 8.12
CA PRO A 73 20.07 3.79 9.35
C PRO A 73 19.31 4.92 10.04
N ASP A 74 18.57 5.74 9.26
CA ASP A 74 17.82 6.91 9.72
C ASP A 74 16.30 6.66 9.85
N GLY A 75 15.85 5.41 9.70
CA GLY A 75 14.46 5.01 9.90
C GLY A 75 13.92 4.08 8.81
N ALA A 76 12.64 3.73 8.93
CA ALA A 76 11.97 2.93 7.91
C ALA A 76 11.62 3.78 6.68
N ALA A 77 11.71 3.20 5.49
CA ALA A 77 11.25 3.79 4.24
C ALA A 77 10.35 2.78 3.51
N ALA A 78 9.26 3.24 2.91
CA ALA A 78 8.31 2.41 2.18
C ALA A 78 8.27 2.84 0.71
N GLU A 79 8.58 1.91 -0.17
CA GLU A 79 8.61 2.11 -1.62
C GLU A 79 7.40 1.44 -2.26
N PRO A 80 6.58 2.12 -3.08
CA PRO A 80 5.51 1.47 -3.82
C PRO A 80 6.10 0.58 -4.91
N VAL A 81 5.70 -0.70 -4.94
CA VAL A 81 6.27 -1.73 -5.82
C VAL A 81 5.26 -2.42 -6.72
N SER A 82 3.97 -2.38 -6.38
CA SER A 82 2.89 -2.93 -7.19
C SER A 82 1.66 -2.04 -7.16
N PHE A 83 0.90 -2.01 -8.26
CA PHE A 83 -0.40 -1.37 -8.37
C PHE A 83 -1.38 -2.28 -9.08
N ARG A 84 -2.61 -2.35 -8.58
CA ARG A 84 -3.69 -3.12 -9.16
C ARG A 84 -5.02 -2.37 -9.11
N ASN A 85 -5.77 -2.45 -10.21
CA ASN A 85 -7.14 -1.99 -10.30
C ASN A 85 -7.95 -3.03 -11.09
N ASP A 86 -8.90 -3.68 -10.42
CA ASP A 86 -9.64 -4.80 -11.00
C ASP A 86 -10.71 -4.33 -12.01
N TYR A 87 -11.31 -3.16 -11.84
CA TYR A 87 -12.27 -2.60 -12.80
C TYR A 87 -11.64 -2.22 -14.13
N LEU A 88 -10.38 -1.77 -14.09
CA LEU A 88 -9.61 -1.38 -15.27
C LEU A 88 -8.77 -2.53 -15.85
N GLY A 89 -8.75 -3.70 -15.20
CA GLY A 89 -7.89 -4.82 -15.60
C GLY A 89 -6.40 -4.50 -15.54
N ILE A 90 -5.99 -3.60 -14.66
CA ILE A 90 -4.59 -3.13 -14.54
C ILE A 90 -3.88 -3.93 -13.45
N VAL A 91 -2.72 -4.49 -13.80
CA VAL A 91 -1.75 -5.07 -12.86
C VAL A 91 -0.36 -4.61 -13.28
N GLN A 92 0.38 -3.98 -12.37
CA GLN A 92 1.68 -3.40 -12.64
C GLN A 92 2.66 -3.75 -11.52
N GLU A 93 3.84 -4.23 -11.89
CA GLU A 93 4.92 -4.61 -10.97
C GLU A 93 6.20 -3.84 -11.34
N VAL A 94 6.77 -3.13 -10.36
CA VAL A 94 8.01 -2.34 -10.56
C VAL A 94 9.21 -3.24 -10.81
N TYR A 95 9.25 -4.39 -10.15
CA TYR A 95 10.34 -5.35 -10.20
C TYR A 95 9.90 -6.65 -10.86
N ARG A 96 10.78 -7.26 -11.65
CA ARG A 96 10.63 -8.64 -12.11
C ARG A 96 11.56 -9.54 -11.31
N TYR A 97 11.10 -10.75 -11.07
CA TYR A 97 11.82 -11.77 -10.32
C TYR A 97 12.03 -13.00 -11.20
N ASP A 98 13.13 -13.71 -11.03
CA ASP A 98 13.30 -15.05 -11.60
C ASP A 98 12.62 -16.12 -10.74
N GLU A 99 12.70 -17.37 -11.19
CA GLU A 99 12.12 -18.53 -10.49
C GLU A 99 12.70 -18.76 -9.09
N THR A 100 13.89 -18.21 -8.80
CA THR A 100 14.53 -18.29 -7.48
C THR A 100 14.12 -17.12 -6.58
N GLY A 101 13.27 -16.22 -7.05
CA GLY A 101 12.83 -15.04 -6.30
C GLY A 101 13.85 -13.89 -6.32
N ARG A 102 14.88 -13.96 -7.18
CA ARG A 102 15.88 -12.89 -7.29
C ARG A 102 15.40 -11.81 -8.25
N ARG A 103 15.56 -10.54 -7.85
CA ARG A 103 15.27 -9.39 -8.74
C ARG A 103 16.16 -9.40 -9.97
N THR A 104 15.54 -9.35 -11.14
CA THR A 104 16.26 -9.34 -12.43
C THR A 104 16.15 -7.99 -13.13
N HIS A 105 15.03 -7.29 -12.99
CA HIS A 105 14.76 -6.04 -13.69
C HIS A 105 13.98 -5.06 -12.81
N VAL A 106 14.17 -3.77 -13.09
CA VAL A 106 13.39 -2.66 -12.55
C VAL A 106 12.81 -1.85 -13.72
N VAL A 107 11.58 -1.36 -13.57
CA VAL A 107 10.93 -0.44 -14.52
C VAL A 107 10.97 0.98 -13.90
N PRO A 108 11.96 1.83 -14.23
CA PRO A 108 12.17 3.10 -13.51
C PRO A 108 11.04 4.12 -13.70
N SER A 109 10.41 4.14 -14.89
CA SER A 109 9.25 5.02 -15.17
C SER A 109 8.07 4.66 -14.28
N LEU A 110 7.71 3.37 -14.21
CA LEU A 110 6.62 2.88 -13.36
C LEU A 110 6.91 3.16 -11.88
N LYS A 111 8.16 2.95 -11.41
CA LYS A 111 8.56 3.31 -10.05
C LYS A 111 8.30 4.78 -9.74
N GLN A 112 8.61 5.67 -10.68
CA GLN A 112 8.36 7.10 -10.55
C GLN A 112 6.85 7.40 -10.58
N GLU A 113 6.08 6.78 -11.46
CA GLU A 113 4.62 6.93 -11.57
C GLU A 113 3.91 6.49 -10.28
N LEU A 114 4.20 5.29 -9.77
CA LEU A 114 3.60 4.78 -8.54
C LEU A 114 3.96 5.63 -7.32
N LYS A 115 5.16 6.21 -7.28
CA LYS A 115 5.55 7.16 -6.22
C LYS A 115 4.70 8.43 -6.27
N GLU A 116 4.50 9.02 -7.45
CA GLU A 116 3.68 10.24 -7.56
C GLU A 116 2.21 9.94 -7.27
N PHE A 117 1.70 8.80 -7.74
CA PHE A 117 0.36 8.32 -7.42
C PHE A 117 0.18 8.13 -5.90
N ALA A 118 1.07 7.37 -5.24
CA ALA A 118 1.02 7.12 -3.81
C ALA A 118 1.03 8.42 -3.00
N ARG A 119 1.86 9.39 -3.40
CA ARG A 119 1.91 10.71 -2.76
C ARG A 119 0.57 11.44 -2.86
N ALA A 120 -0.01 11.50 -4.05
CA ALA A 120 -1.30 12.16 -4.25
C ALA A 120 -2.42 11.45 -3.49
N TRP A 121 -2.47 10.12 -3.58
CA TRP A 121 -3.52 9.33 -2.94
C TRP A 121 -3.47 9.39 -1.42
N LEU A 122 -2.28 9.28 -0.80
CA LEU A 122 -2.14 9.44 0.66
C LEU A 122 -2.56 10.83 1.13
N ALA A 123 -2.30 11.88 0.34
CA ALA A 123 -2.82 13.23 0.65
C ALA A 123 -4.35 13.25 0.62
N THR A 124 -4.97 12.66 -0.41
CA THR A 124 -6.43 12.51 -0.48
C THR A 124 -6.98 11.71 0.71
N LEU A 125 -6.37 10.59 1.09
CA LEU A 125 -6.82 9.80 2.25
C LEU A 125 -6.77 10.60 3.56
N ARG A 126 -5.82 11.54 3.70
CA ARG A 126 -5.78 12.47 4.84
C ARG A 126 -6.93 13.46 4.81
N GLU A 127 -7.18 14.08 3.65
CA GLU A 127 -8.29 15.02 3.46
C GLU A 127 -9.65 14.35 3.69
N GLN A 128 -9.79 13.10 3.26
CA GLN A 128 -10.97 12.26 3.47
C GLN A 128 -11.12 11.81 4.93
N GLY A 129 -10.09 11.96 5.78
CA GLY A 129 -10.17 11.69 7.21
C GLY A 129 -9.79 10.28 7.64
N PHE A 130 -9.19 9.45 6.78
CA PHE A 130 -8.74 8.09 7.17
C PHE A 130 -7.68 8.10 8.28
N PHE A 131 -6.93 9.20 8.39
CA PHE A 131 -5.93 9.42 9.45
C PHE A 131 -6.54 10.04 10.72
N ALA A 132 -7.82 10.46 10.69
CA ALA A 132 -8.45 11.10 11.82
C ALA A 132 -8.82 10.09 12.92
N ARG A 133 -9.00 10.61 14.14
CA ARG A 133 -9.47 9.84 15.30
C ARG A 133 -10.93 9.42 15.17
N THR A 134 -11.69 10.09 14.31
CA THR A 134 -13.09 9.79 14.01
C THR A 134 -13.26 8.62 13.04
N ALA A 135 -12.21 8.21 12.32
CA ALA A 135 -12.26 7.03 11.47
C ALA A 135 -12.39 5.76 12.33
N VAL A 136 -13.33 4.90 11.97
CA VAL A 136 -13.58 3.63 12.66
C VAL A 136 -12.54 2.63 12.19
N ARG A 137 -11.85 1.98 13.13
CA ARG A 137 -10.79 0.99 12.85
C ARG A 137 -11.22 -0.36 13.38
N GLU A 138 -11.28 -1.33 12.47
CA GLU A 138 -11.55 -2.74 12.77
C GLU A 138 -10.25 -3.51 12.54
N ILE A 139 -9.67 -4.08 13.59
CA ILE A 139 -8.50 -4.95 13.46
C ILE A 139 -8.99 -6.26 12.85
N LEU A 140 -8.49 -6.58 11.67
CA LEU A 140 -8.79 -7.83 11.00
C LEU A 140 -7.80 -8.86 11.57
N SER A 141 -8.28 -9.70 12.49
CA SER A 141 -7.46 -10.74 13.10
C SER A 141 -6.97 -11.74 12.05
N PRO A 142 -5.67 -12.10 12.06
CA PRO A 142 -5.28 -13.49 11.91
C PRO A 142 -5.57 -14.28 13.19
#